data_AF-A0A957B754-F1
#
_entry.id   AF-A0A957B754-F1
#
_cell.length_a   1.000
_cell.length_b   1.000
_cell.length_c   1.000
_cell.angle_alpha   90.00
_cell.angle_beta   90.00
_cell.angle_gamma   90.00
#
_symmetry.space_group_name_H-M   'P 1'
#
loop_
_entity.id
_entity.type
_entity.pdbx_description
1 polymer ?
#
loop_
_entity_poly.entity_id
_entity_poly.type
_entity_poly.pdbx_seq_one_letter_code
_entity_poly.pdbx_strand_id
1 'polypeptide(L)'
;PRGPHRLGFDGYWASYGFHHTYWDQYYHEESEEKVIIPGYEPDGQTELAIAKLAEAAASEQPFALFLSLGTPHDPWDADNVPAAYLALFAEKEFALPANYKAVDDPHGDKWASLSAAERAQLPAWMRVYYAMTANLDWNLGRLLEAVDRLGLRDNTIFVFTSDHGEM
;
A
#
# COMPACT_ATOMS: atom_id res chain seq x y z
N PRO A 1 -12.30 -11.09 -13.61
CA PRO A 1 -12.66 -11.31 -15.03
C PRO A 1 -13.12 -10.02 -15.71
N ARG A 2 -12.90 -9.91 -17.03
CA ARG A 2 -13.46 -8.85 -17.90
C ARG A 2 -14.96 -8.68 -17.67
N GLY A 3 -15.40 -7.44 -17.48
CA GLY A 3 -16.79 -7.14 -17.21
C GLY A 3 -17.05 -5.68 -16.86
N PRO A 4 -18.32 -5.30 -16.65
CA PRO A 4 -18.73 -3.92 -16.44
C PRO A 4 -18.11 -3.28 -15.20
N HIS A 5 -17.69 -4.09 -14.22
CA HIS A 5 -17.06 -3.63 -12.98
C HIS A 5 -15.62 -3.15 -13.14
N ARG A 6 -15.01 -3.32 -14.32
CA ARG A 6 -13.69 -2.72 -14.63
C ARG A 6 -13.78 -1.27 -15.08
N LEU A 7 -14.97 -0.66 -15.11
CA LEU A 7 -15.15 0.77 -15.38
C LEU A 7 -14.47 1.28 -16.67
N GLY A 8 -14.39 0.41 -17.70
CA GLY A 8 -13.76 0.72 -18.98
C GLY A 8 -12.28 0.32 -19.10
N PHE A 9 -11.64 -0.20 -18.05
CA PHE A 9 -10.30 -0.78 -18.13
C PHE A 9 -10.35 -2.17 -18.80
N ASP A 10 -9.74 -2.28 -19.99
CA ASP A 10 -9.72 -3.47 -20.84
C ASP A 10 -8.32 -4.08 -21.04
N GLY A 11 -7.31 -3.53 -20.38
CA GLY A 11 -5.93 -4.02 -20.37
C GLY A 11 -5.68 -5.13 -19.34
N TYR A 12 -4.44 -5.19 -18.86
CA TYR A 12 -4.03 -6.06 -17.74
C TYR A 12 -4.80 -5.69 -16.47
N TRP A 13 -5.22 -6.70 -15.70
CA TRP A 13 -5.93 -6.50 -14.45
C TRP A 13 -5.49 -7.57 -13.46
N ALA A 14 -4.89 -7.14 -12.35
CA ALA A 14 -4.57 -7.95 -11.20
C ALA A 14 -5.18 -7.28 -9.97
N SER A 15 -6.14 -7.94 -9.33
CA SER A 15 -6.80 -7.39 -8.15
C SER A 15 -7.26 -8.48 -7.21
N TYR A 16 -7.31 -8.16 -5.92
CA TYR A 16 -8.17 -8.81 -4.96
C TYR A 16 -9.31 -7.87 -4.59
N GLY A 17 -10.43 -8.40 -4.08
CA GLY A 17 -11.55 -7.58 -3.66
C GLY A 17 -11.24 -6.79 -2.39
N PHE A 18 -10.98 -7.50 -1.30
CA PHE A 18 -10.70 -6.91 0.01
C PHE A 18 -10.00 -7.94 0.90
N HIS A 19 -8.86 -7.57 1.51
CA HIS A 19 -8.22 -8.32 2.59
C HIS A 19 -7.27 -7.42 3.39
N HIS A 20 -6.83 -7.92 4.54
CA HIS A 20 -5.92 -7.24 5.46
C HIS A 20 -4.70 -8.09 5.84
N THR A 21 -4.38 -9.07 5.00
CA THR A 21 -3.17 -9.86 5.17
C THR A 21 -2.12 -9.27 4.22
N TYR A 22 -0.89 -9.03 4.69
CA TYR A 22 0.18 -8.46 3.83
C TYR A 22 1.32 -9.43 3.54
N TRP A 23 1.22 -10.68 4.02
CA TRP A 23 2.19 -11.74 3.75
C TRP A 23 1.59 -12.82 2.88
N ASP A 24 2.32 -13.25 1.84
CA ASP A 24 1.93 -14.34 0.94
C ASP A 24 0.51 -14.16 0.35
N GLN A 25 0.24 -12.95 -0.15
CA GLN A 25 -1.09 -12.57 -0.64
C GLN A 25 -1.46 -13.17 -1.97
N TYR A 26 -2.72 -13.01 -2.35
CA TYR A 26 -3.23 -13.45 -3.63
C TYR A 26 -3.91 -12.32 -4.40
N TYR A 27 -3.87 -12.43 -5.72
CA TYR A 27 -4.72 -11.65 -6.61
C TYR A 27 -5.39 -12.58 -7.63
N HIS A 28 -6.38 -12.02 -8.31
CA HIS A 28 -7.05 -12.63 -9.44
C HIS A 28 -6.77 -11.82 -10.71
N GLU A 29 -6.71 -12.53 -11.83
CA GLU A 29 -6.67 -11.91 -13.15
C GLU A 29 -8.03 -12.08 -13.87
N GLU A 30 -8.02 -12.87 -14.95
CA GLU A 30 -9.21 -13.17 -15.74
C GLU A 30 -10.01 -14.37 -15.24
N SER A 31 -9.41 -15.21 -14.40
CA SER A 31 -10.04 -16.39 -13.82
C SER A 31 -10.27 -16.24 -12.31
N GLU A 32 -11.01 -17.17 -11.73
CA GLU A 32 -11.19 -17.30 -10.28
C GLU A 32 -9.95 -17.90 -9.58
N GLU A 33 -8.93 -18.29 -10.34
CA GLU A 33 -7.69 -18.82 -9.81
C GLU A 33 -6.98 -17.75 -8.98
N LYS A 34 -6.43 -18.17 -7.84
CA LYS A 34 -5.63 -17.33 -6.96
C LYS A 34 -4.17 -17.43 -7.38
N VAL A 35 -3.58 -16.31 -7.77
CA VAL A 35 -2.14 -16.21 -8.01
C VAL A 35 -1.50 -15.67 -6.75
N ILE A 36 -0.55 -16.42 -6.17
CA ILE A 36 0.11 -16.04 -4.92
C ILE A 36 1.30 -15.12 -5.21
N ILE A 37 1.38 -14.02 -4.47
CA ILE A 37 2.54 -13.13 -4.35
C ILE A 37 3.27 -13.52 -3.07
N PRO A 38 4.40 -14.24 -3.16
CA PRO A 38 5.16 -14.62 -1.98
C PRO A 38 5.82 -13.40 -1.34
N GLY A 39 5.95 -13.43 -0.01
CA GLY A 39 6.59 -12.36 0.76
C GLY A 39 5.64 -11.20 1.05
N TYR A 40 6.21 -10.00 1.20
CA TYR A 40 5.46 -8.81 1.60
C TYR A 40 4.73 -8.21 0.40
N GLU A 41 3.42 -8.01 0.53
CA GLU A 41 2.54 -7.66 -0.60
C GLU A 41 2.99 -6.42 -1.39
N PRO A 42 3.29 -5.26 -0.77
CA PRO A 42 3.70 -4.07 -1.51
C PRO A 42 4.93 -4.31 -2.40
N ASP A 43 5.84 -5.18 -1.95
CA ASP A 43 7.07 -5.50 -2.70
C ASP A 43 6.75 -6.24 -4.00
N GLY A 44 5.82 -7.19 -3.94
CA GLY A 44 5.40 -7.98 -5.09
C GLY A 44 4.45 -7.24 -6.03
N GLN A 45 3.53 -6.43 -5.50
CA GLN A 45 2.69 -5.54 -6.32
C GLN A 45 3.54 -4.52 -7.09
N THR A 46 4.58 -3.98 -6.45
CA THR A 46 5.54 -3.08 -7.10
C THR A 46 6.33 -3.80 -8.20
N GLU A 47 6.73 -5.05 -7.98
CA GLU A 47 7.40 -5.86 -9.00
C GLU A 47 6.49 -6.11 -10.23
N LEU A 48 5.22 -6.43 -10.00
CA LEU A 48 4.23 -6.56 -11.08
C LEU A 48 4.08 -5.26 -11.87
N ALA A 49 4.02 -4.11 -11.19
CA ALA A 49 3.95 -2.81 -11.85
C ALA A 49 5.21 -2.51 -12.69
N ILE A 50 6.40 -2.81 -12.17
CA ILE A 50 7.67 -2.66 -12.88
C ILE A 50 7.70 -3.54 -14.14
N ALA A 51 7.23 -4.78 -14.06
CA ALA A 51 7.12 -5.66 -15.22
C ALA A 51 6.19 -5.08 -16.29
N LYS A 52 5.05 -4.48 -15.90
CA LYS A 52 4.12 -3.83 -16.83
C LYS A 52 4.67 -2.54 -17.43
N LEU A 53 5.47 -1.78 -16.68
CA LEU A 53 6.22 -0.64 -17.24
C LEU A 53 7.23 -1.09 -18.30
N ALA A 54 7.91 -2.23 -18.09
CA ALA A 54 8.85 -2.75 -19.07
C ALA A 54 8.15 -3.20 -20.37
N GLU A 55 6.99 -3.83 -20.27
CA GLU A 55 6.13 -4.14 -21.43
C GLU A 55 5.68 -2.87 -22.15
N ALA A 56 5.25 -1.84 -21.40
CA ALA A 56 4.81 -0.56 -21.97
C ALA A 56 5.95 0.19 -22.67
N ALA A 57 7.17 0.18 -22.11
CA ALA A 57 8.35 0.81 -22.70
C ALA A 57 8.77 0.17 -24.04
N ALA A 58 8.39 -1.09 -24.29
CA ALA A 58 8.63 -1.79 -25.54
C ALA A 58 7.54 -1.54 -26.61
N SER A 59 6.51 -0.75 -26.28
CA SER A 59 5.36 -0.45 -27.14
C SER A 59 5.36 1.02 -27.57
N GLU A 60 4.80 1.30 -28.76
CA GLU A 60 4.53 2.68 -29.20
C GLU A 60 3.20 3.22 -28.67
N GLN A 61 2.36 2.37 -28.05
CA GLN A 61 1.08 2.79 -27.50
C GLN A 61 1.26 3.50 -26.14
N PRO A 62 0.51 4.57 -25.87
CA PRO A 62 0.49 5.16 -24.53
C PRO A 62 -0.08 4.18 -23.51
N PHE A 63 0.31 4.32 -22.25
CA PHE A 63 -0.19 3.50 -21.14
C PHE A 63 -0.84 4.36 -20.06
N ALA A 64 -1.73 3.74 -19.30
CA ALA A 64 -2.19 4.23 -18.01
C ALA A 64 -2.08 3.07 -17.02
N LEU A 65 -1.20 3.21 -16.03
CA LEU A 65 -0.93 2.20 -15.01
C LEU A 65 -1.42 2.72 -13.66
N PHE A 66 -2.22 1.92 -12.98
CA PHE A 66 -2.73 2.20 -11.64
C PHE A 66 -2.17 1.14 -10.69
N LEU A 67 -1.41 1.58 -9.69
CA LEU A 67 -0.89 0.76 -8.62
C LEU A 67 -1.51 1.25 -7.31
N SER A 68 -2.38 0.42 -6.73
CA SER A 68 -3.06 0.72 -5.46
C SER A 68 -2.50 -0.19 -4.38
N LEU A 69 -1.51 0.31 -3.64
CA LEU A 69 -0.88 -0.43 -2.54
C LEU A 69 -1.80 -0.41 -1.31
N GLY A 70 -1.93 -1.56 -0.63
CA GLY A 70 -2.78 -1.69 0.56
C GLY A 70 -2.17 -1.07 1.83
N THR A 71 -0.85 -1.10 1.99
CA THR A 71 -0.17 -0.46 3.14
C THR A 71 -0.19 1.07 3.01
N PRO A 72 -0.23 1.85 4.10
CA PRO A 72 -0.05 1.44 5.50
C PRO A 72 -1.36 1.17 6.26
N HIS A 73 -2.43 0.75 5.57
CA HIS A 73 -3.70 0.39 6.23
C HIS A 73 -3.50 -0.70 7.28
N ASP A 74 -4.39 -0.75 8.27
CA ASP A 74 -4.37 -1.73 9.35
C ASP A 74 -4.51 -3.18 8.82
N PRO A 75 -4.05 -4.20 9.56
CA PRO A 75 -3.69 -4.19 10.98
C PRO A 75 -2.24 -3.78 11.27
N TRP A 76 -2.07 -2.97 12.32
CA TRP A 76 -0.78 -2.46 12.79
C TRP A 76 -0.13 -3.34 13.86
N ASP A 77 -0.08 -4.64 13.59
CA ASP A 77 0.71 -5.58 14.39
C ASP A 77 2.17 -5.57 13.95
N ALA A 78 3.10 -5.75 14.89
CA ALA A 78 4.54 -5.76 14.61
C ALA A 78 4.95 -6.87 13.61
N ASP A 79 4.17 -7.93 13.56
CA ASP A 79 4.33 -9.09 12.72
C ASP A 79 3.89 -8.81 11.27
N ASN A 80 3.10 -7.75 11.05
CA ASN A 80 2.48 -7.43 9.76
C ASN A 80 3.31 -6.42 8.93
N VAL A 81 4.59 -6.29 9.26
CA VAL A 81 5.56 -5.46 8.55
C VAL A 81 6.94 -6.13 8.65
N PRO A 82 7.82 -6.06 7.63
CA PRO A 82 9.14 -6.68 7.74
C PRO A 82 9.94 -6.06 8.89
N ALA A 83 10.53 -6.92 9.73
CA ALA A 83 11.23 -6.51 10.96
C ALA A 83 12.34 -5.46 10.74
N ALA A 84 12.96 -5.45 9.55
CA ALA A 84 13.95 -4.45 9.18
C ALA A 84 13.38 -3.02 9.20
N TYR A 85 12.12 -2.82 8.80
CA TYR A 85 11.49 -1.51 8.82
C TYR A 85 11.08 -1.09 10.24
N LEU A 86 10.69 -2.02 11.10
CA LEU A 86 10.47 -1.73 12.53
C LEU A 86 11.75 -1.30 13.24
N ALA A 87 12.90 -1.84 12.83
CA ALA A 87 14.19 -1.50 13.39
C ALA A 87 14.59 -0.04 13.11
N LEU A 88 14.13 0.54 11.99
CA LEU A 88 14.36 1.96 11.66
C LEU A 88 13.78 2.92 12.71
N PHE A 89 12.74 2.46 13.43
CA PHE A 89 12.02 3.24 14.42
C PHE A 89 12.19 2.70 15.86
N ALA A 90 13.21 1.87 16.11
CA ALA A 90 13.43 1.25 17.42
C ALA A 90 13.65 2.27 18.54
N GLU A 91 14.42 3.32 18.25
CA GLU A 91 14.74 4.40 19.21
C GLU A 91 13.79 5.60 19.08
N LYS A 92 12.75 5.49 18.24
CA LYS A 92 11.80 6.58 18.01
C LYS A 92 10.68 6.51 19.06
N GLU A 93 10.58 7.55 19.87
CA GLU A 93 9.41 7.78 20.70
C GLU A 93 8.27 8.37 19.86
N PHE A 94 7.09 7.73 19.93
CA PHE A 94 5.87 8.18 19.30
C PHE A 94 4.95 8.79 20.34
N ALA A 95 4.97 10.13 20.42
CA ALA A 95 4.04 10.87 21.26
C ALA A 95 2.71 11.09 20.53
N LEU A 96 1.62 11.09 21.29
CA LEU A 96 0.31 11.48 20.76
C LEU A 96 0.34 12.95 20.31
N PRO A 97 -0.36 13.31 19.23
CA PRO A 97 -0.37 14.67 18.73
C PRO A 97 -1.06 15.62 19.73
N ALA A 98 -0.72 16.91 19.70
CA ALA A 98 -1.19 17.89 20.68
C ALA A 98 -2.72 18.07 20.70
N ASN A 99 -3.41 17.73 19.61
CA ASN A 99 -4.86 17.76 19.48
C ASN A 99 -5.55 16.44 19.88
N TYR A 100 -4.80 15.41 20.30
CA TYR A 100 -5.36 14.15 20.77
C TYR A 100 -6.23 14.35 22.02
N LYS A 101 -7.38 13.68 22.03
CA LYS A 101 -8.29 13.64 23.19
C LYS A 101 -8.55 12.18 23.56
N ALA A 102 -8.47 11.87 24.85
CA ALA A 102 -8.80 10.54 25.38
C ALA A 102 -10.32 10.25 25.44
N VAL A 103 -11.13 11.09 24.80
CA VAL A 103 -12.59 10.98 24.71
C VAL A 103 -12.93 10.95 23.23
N ASP A 104 -13.79 10.00 22.84
CA ASP A 104 -14.26 9.87 21.47
C ASP A 104 -15.04 11.10 21.01
N ASP A 105 -14.91 11.42 19.72
CA ASP A 105 -15.75 12.44 19.10
C ASP A 105 -17.20 11.90 19.03
N PRO A 106 -18.19 12.58 19.63
CA PRO A 106 -19.59 12.14 19.57
C PRO A 106 -20.17 12.12 18.15
N HIS A 107 -19.50 12.74 17.19
CA HIS A 107 -19.83 12.75 15.77
C HIS A 107 -18.90 11.85 14.93
N GLY A 108 -17.91 11.22 15.55
CA GLY A 108 -16.98 10.31 14.88
C GLY A 108 -17.61 8.97 14.52
N ASP A 109 -17.01 8.27 13.55
CA ASP A 109 -17.38 6.90 13.26
C ASP A 109 -17.09 5.99 14.46
N LYS A 110 -17.88 4.92 14.63
CA LYS A 110 -17.65 3.91 15.67
C LYS A 110 -16.31 3.21 15.51
N TRP A 111 -15.76 3.15 14.30
CA TRP A 111 -14.43 2.59 14.05
C TRP A 111 -13.32 3.43 14.70
N ALA A 112 -13.57 4.71 14.98
CA ALA A 112 -12.66 5.58 15.73
C ALA A 112 -12.84 5.48 17.25
N SER A 113 -13.79 4.67 17.75
CA SER A 113 -14.04 4.50 19.18
C SER A 113 -13.13 3.45 19.79
N LEU A 114 -12.08 3.90 20.48
CA LEU A 114 -11.06 3.03 21.08
C LEU A 114 -11.29 2.82 22.57
N SER A 115 -11.18 1.56 23.01
CA SER A 115 -11.07 1.18 24.42
C SER A 115 -9.81 1.75 25.07
N ALA A 116 -9.79 1.79 26.41
CA ALA A 116 -8.60 2.24 27.14
C ALA A 116 -7.35 1.38 26.84
N ALA A 117 -7.53 0.09 26.55
CA ALA A 117 -6.45 -0.82 26.19
C ALA A 117 -5.88 -0.48 24.80
N GLU A 118 -6.74 -0.23 23.81
CA GLU A 118 -6.34 0.17 22.45
C GLU A 118 -5.66 1.53 22.45
N ARG A 119 -6.18 2.50 23.22
CA ARG A 119 -5.53 3.81 23.36
C ARG A 119 -4.10 3.71 23.90
N ALA A 120 -3.84 2.73 24.77
CA ALA A 120 -2.49 2.49 25.27
C ALA A 120 -1.55 1.90 24.20
N GLN A 121 -2.09 1.32 23.13
CA GLN A 121 -1.31 0.79 21.99
C GLN A 121 -1.00 1.84 20.92
N LEU A 122 -1.65 3.01 20.93
CA LEU A 122 -1.49 4.02 19.88
C LEU A 122 -0.02 4.32 19.53
N PRO A 123 0.91 4.55 20.47
CA PRO A 123 2.33 4.72 20.13
C PRO A 123 2.96 3.53 19.39
N ALA A 124 2.56 2.30 19.74
CA ALA A 124 3.04 1.08 19.09
C ALA A 124 2.45 0.93 17.68
N TRP A 125 1.16 1.22 17.50
CA TRP A 125 0.51 1.23 16.19
C TRP A 125 1.10 2.29 15.27
N MET A 126 1.35 3.50 15.79
CA MET A 126 2.07 4.54 15.06
C MET A 126 3.42 4.02 14.56
N ARG A 127 4.21 3.36 15.42
CA ARG A 127 5.50 2.78 15.01
C ARG A 127 5.35 1.81 13.83
N VAL A 128 4.35 0.95 13.85
CA VAL A 128 4.08 0.00 12.74
C VAL A 128 3.62 0.74 11.49
N TYR A 129 2.72 1.71 11.60
CA TYR A 129 2.27 2.57 10.50
C TYR A 129 3.46 3.25 9.79
N TYR A 130 4.38 3.85 10.56
CA TYR A 130 5.58 4.48 10.00
C TYR A 130 6.56 3.45 9.41
N ALA A 131 6.64 2.24 9.97
CA ALA A 131 7.43 1.14 9.39
C ALA A 131 6.85 0.66 8.05
N MET A 132 5.54 0.49 7.94
CA MET A 132 4.85 0.18 6.69
C MET A 132 5.06 1.30 5.66
N THR A 133 4.95 2.56 6.10
CA THR A 133 5.20 3.74 5.26
C THR A 133 6.63 3.77 4.73
N ALA A 134 7.61 3.38 5.53
CA ALA A 134 9.01 3.29 5.08
C ALA A 134 9.22 2.20 4.01
N ASN A 135 8.51 1.08 4.09
CA ASN A 135 8.52 0.08 3.01
C ASN A 135 7.83 0.61 1.73
N LEU A 136 6.73 1.34 1.88
CA LEU A 136 6.06 1.99 0.75
C LEU A 136 6.99 2.98 0.05
N ASP A 137 7.69 3.83 0.80
CA ASP A 137 8.67 4.78 0.27
C ASP A 137 9.81 4.06 -0.50
N TRP A 138 10.32 2.96 0.05
CA TRP A 138 11.31 2.14 -0.62
C TRP A 138 10.80 1.54 -1.94
N ASN A 139 9.55 1.05 -1.96
CA ASN A 139 8.91 0.53 -3.18
C ASN A 139 8.64 1.62 -4.22
N LEU A 140 8.25 2.82 -3.78
CA LEU A 140 8.14 3.99 -4.65
C LEU A 140 9.49 4.33 -5.28
N GLY A 141 10.58 4.24 -4.51
CA GLY A 141 11.95 4.37 -5.02
C GLY A 141 12.26 3.36 -6.13
N ARG A 142 11.94 2.07 -5.92
CA ARG A 142 12.10 1.02 -6.95
C ARG A 142 11.31 1.33 -8.23
N LEU A 143 10.09 1.82 -8.09
CA LEU A 143 9.22 2.16 -9.23
C LEU A 143 9.79 3.34 -10.02
N LEU A 144 10.24 4.39 -9.34
CA LEU A 144 10.86 5.56 -9.98
C LEU A 144 12.18 5.21 -10.66
N GLU A 145 13.01 4.37 -10.02
CA GLU A 145 14.24 3.86 -10.64
C GLU A 145 13.95 3.04 -11.91
N ALA A 146 12.87 2.24 -11.90
CA ALA A 146 12.44 1.51 -13.09
C ALA A 146 11.99 2.46 -14.21
N VAL A 147 11.23 3.52 -13.89
CA VAL A 147 10.82 4.57 -14.85
C VAL A 147 12.05 5.22 -15.49
N ASP A 148 13.07 5.56 -14.71
CA ASP A 148 14.32 6.15 -15.22
C ASP A 148 15.09 5.15 -16.09
N ARG A 149 15.28 3.91 -15.62
CA ARG A 149 15.99 2.85 -16.35
C ARG A 149 15.33 2.49 -17.68
N LEU A 150 14.01 2.56 -17.75
CA LEU A 150 13.23 2.26 -18.96
C LEU A 150 13.10 3.47 -19.92
N GLY A 151 13.69 4.63 -19.57
CA GLY A 151 13.62 5.84 -20.40
C GLY A 151 12.23 6.48 -20.44
N LEU A 152 11.37 6.19 -19.46
CA LEU A 152 9.98 6.67 -19.41
C LEU A 152 9.85 8.03 -18.73
N ARG A 153 10.90 8.52 -18.06
CA ARG A 153 10.88 9.69 -17.17
C ARG A 153 10.31 10.96 -17.80
N ASP A 154 10.73 11.28 -19.02
CA ASP A 154 10.38 12.54 -19.69
C ASP A 154 9.02 12.50 -20.40
N ASN A 155 8.41 11.31 -20.53
CA ASN A 155 7.15 11.11 -21.25
C ASN A 155 6.07 10.43 -20.40
N THR A 156 6.19 10.49 -19.07
CA THR A 156 5.23 9.90 -18.14
C THR A 156 4.78 10.93 -17.11
N ILE A 157 3.47 11.11 -16.98
CA ILE A 157 2.89 11.83 -15.84
C ILE A 157 2.83 10.86 -14.66
N PHE A 158 3.51 11.21 -13.58
CA PHE A 158 3.50 10.44 -12.34
C PHE A 158 2.60 11.12 -11.31
N VAL A 159 1.56 10.43 -10.85
CA VAL A 159 0.65 10.92 -9.81
C VAL A 159 0.82 10.05 -8.58
N PHE A 160 1.11 10.68 -7.45
CA PHE A 160 1.14 10.04 -6.14
C PHE A 160 0.08 10.68 -5.25
N THR A 161 -0.79 9.86 -4.68
CA THR A 161 -1.87 10.29 -3.80
C THR A 161 -2.24 9.15 -2.87
N SER A 162 -3.07 9.46 -1.87
CA SER A 162 -3.82 8.49 -1.09
C SER A 162 -5.31 8.77 -1.24
N ASP A 163 -6.13 7.76 -0.96
CA ASP A 163 -7.59 7.85 -0.92
C ASP A 163 -8.10 8.59 0.32
N HIS A 164 -7.40 8.48 1.47
CA HIS A 164 -7.69 9.23 2.69
C HIS A 164 -6.48 9.30 3.66
N GLY A 165 -6.65 9.98 4.80
CA GLY A 165 -5.67 9.98 5.88
C GLY A 165 -5.97 8.92 6.94
N GLU A 166 -5.15 8.86 8.00
CA GLU A 166 -5.39 8.07 9.20
C GLU A 166 -5.40 8.99 10.44
N MET A 167 -6.22 8.68 11.45
CA MET A 167 -6.46 9.52 12.64
C MET A 167 -5.79 9.01 13.92
#